data_AF-A0A372FQ04-F1
#
_entry.id   AF-A0A372FQ04-F1
#
_cell.length_a   1.000
_cell.length_b   1.000
_cell.length_c   1.000
_cell.angle_alpha   90.00
_cell.angle_beta   90.00
_cell.angle_gamma   90.00
#
_symmetry.space_group_name_H-M   'P 1'
#
loop_
_entity.id
_entity.type
_entity.pdbx_description
1 polymer ?
#
loop_
_entity_poly.entity_id
_entity_poly.type
_entity_poly.pdbx_seq_one_letter_code
_entity_poly.pdbx_strand_id
1 'polypeptide(L)'
;VLAAQAADLHTALRRAAADGWSHVILDGKLFDCDRLTETTLSVKGETIDAWYSGKHRDFGANIQAIMRPDGLPIWTSEAMPGHLHDTSCARDLGITAALNWSAAELDLPALADSGYESTGHGIKTPIKQPTDGSRLAPDNRAYNRLLRGLRWQGERGFAILIGRWKTLRHTNISPRRIGDIVTAALHLTHFEYKYLPVSR
;
A
#
# COMPACT_ATOMS: atom_id res chain seq x y z
N VAL A 1 19.94 -3.39 9.51
CA VAL A 1 20.86 -2.39 8.93
C VAL A 1 20.35 -1.84 7.59
N LEU A 2 19.84 -2.66 6.66
CA LEU A 2 19.26 -2.18 5.38
C LEU A 2 17.89 -1.48 5.51
N ALA A 3 16.95 -2.03 6.28
CA ALA A 3 15.63 -1.41 6.45
C ALA A 3 15.70 0.02 7.01
N ALA A 4 16.68 0.29 7.88
CA ALA A 4 16.95 1.62 8.44
C ALA A 4 17.45 2.65 7.42
N GLN A 5 17.80 2.23 6.19
CA GLN A 5 18.19 3.13 5.10
C GLN A 5 17.00 3.59 4.25
N ALA A 6 15.80 3.06 4.49
CA ALA A 6 14.61 3.47 3.76
C ALA A 6 14.20 4.89 4.17
N ALA A 7 13.82 5.68 3.17
CA ALA A 7 13.27 7.01 3.41
C ALA A 7 11.91 6.91 4.11
N ASP A 8 11.60 7.90 4.95
CA ASP A 8 10.23 8.08 5.43
C ASP A 8 9.28 8.45 4.28
N LEU A 9 7.97 8.30 4.53
CA LEU A 9 6.95 8.52 3.52
C LEU A 9 6.96 9.95 2.96
N HIS A 10 7.13 10.98 3.80
CA HIS A 10 7.15 12.36 3.31
C HIS A 10 8.38 12.61 2.43
N THR A 11 9.53 12.07 2.78
CA THR A 11 10.74 12.16 1.94
C THR A 11 10.53 11.47 0.59
N ALA A 12 9.93 10.28 0.57
CA ALA A 12 9.61 9.57 -0.67
C ALA A 12 8.62 10.37 -1.56
N LEU A 13 7.59 10.97 -0.97
CA LEU A 13 6.60 11.78 -1.67
C LEU A 13 7.19 13.07 -2.24
N ARG A 14 8.01 13.79 -1.46
CA ARG A 14 8.72 14.99 -1.94
C ARG A 14 9.61 14.67 -3.14
N ARG A 15 10.32 13.54 -3.09
CA ARG A 15 11.14 13.10 -4.22
C ARG A 15 10.28 12.79 -5.44
N ALA A 16 9.19 12.05 -5.28
CA ALA A 16 8.30 11.74 -6.40
C ALA A 16 7.74 13.02 -7.05
N ALA A 17 7.37 14.02 -6.26
CA ALA A 17 6.96 15.32 -6.78
C ALA A 17 8.11 16.05 -7.50
N ALA A 18 9.31 16.09 -6.90
CA ALA A 18 10.49 16.74 -7.48
C ALA A 18 10.94 16.08 -8.80
N ASP A 19 10.76 14.76 -8.92
CA ASP A 19 11.01 14.00 -10.15
C ASP A 19 9.92 14.24 -11.23
N GLY A 20 8.88 15.02 -10.93
CA GLY A 20 7.85 15.43 -11.88
C GLY A 20 6.73 14.41 -12.09
N TRP A 21 6.53 13.45 -11.18
CA TRP A 21 5.42 12.51 -11.29
C TRP A 21 4.08 13.20 -11.01
N SER A 22 3.04 12.82 -11.78
CA SER A 22 1.71 13.45 -11.68
C SER A 22 0.83 12.92 -10.56
N HIS A 23 1.13 11.72 -10.06
CA HIS A 23 0.41 11.07 -8.99
C HIS A 23 1.26 9.95 -8.41
N VAL A 24 0.80 9.39 -7.29
CA VAL A 24 1.28 8.11 -6.76
C VAL A 24 0.12 7.11 -6.66
N ILE A 25 0.43 5.84 -6.44
CA ILE A 25 -0.56 4.78 -6.27
C ILE A 25 -0.41 4.20 -4.87
N LEU A 26 -1.49 4.19 -4.10
CA LEU A 26 -1.59 3.48 -2.83
C LEU A 26 -2.20 2.11 -3.06
N ASP A 27 -1.54 1.08 -2.56
CA ASP A 27 -2.07 -0.28 -2.60
C ASP A 27 -1.60 -1.07 -1.37
N GLY A 28 -2.38 -2.10 -1.04
CA GLY A 28 -2.17 -2.94 0.13
C GLY A 28 -1.93 -4.38 -0.29
N LYS A 29 -1.04 -5.07 0.41
CA LYS A 29 -0.79 -6.49 0.17
C LYS A 29 -0.63 -7.25 1.47
N LEU A 30 -1.28 -8.41 1.53
CA LEU A 30 -0.95 -9.45 2.50
C LEU A 30 0.29 -10.23 2.03
N PHE A 31 1.32 -10.24 2.86
CA PHE A 31 2.50 -11.07 2.68
C PHE A 31 2.39 -12.31 3.55
N ASP A 32 2.38 -13.47 2.89
CA ASP A 32 2.05 -14.75 3.51
C ASP A 32 3.14 -15.19 4.50
N CYS A 33 2.70 -15.78 5.61
CA CYS A 33 3.59 -16.29 6.63
C CYS A 33 3.03 -17.52 7.35
N ASP A 34 3.89 -18.20 8.10
CA ASP A 34 3.43 -19.25 9.00
C ASP A 34 2.52 -18.67 10.10
N ARG A 35 1.60 -19.50 10.58
CA ARG A 35 0.64 -19.13 11.61
C ARG A 35 1.34 -18.66 12.88
N LEU A 36 0.87 -17.53 13.42
CA LEU A 36 1.17 -17.08 14.78
C LEU A 36 -0.11 -17.15 15.63
N THR A 37 -0.04 -17.80 16.80
CA THR A 37 -1.18 -18.04 17.71
C THR A 37 -1.65 -16.79 18.47
N GLU A 38 -1.26 -15.61 18.03
CA GLU A 38 -1.66 -14.36 18.64
C GLU A 38 -3.11 -14.05 18.27
N THR A 39 -3.91 -13.72 19.27
CA THR A 39 -5.33 -13.40 19.11
C THR A 39 -5.62 -11.95 19.46
N THR A 40 -6.76 -11.47 18.97
CA THR A 40 -7.33 -10.15 19.27
C THR A 40 -8.85 -10.23 19.30
N LEU A 41 -9.51 -9.15 19.72
CA LEU A 41 -10.96 -9.01 19.63
C LEU A 41 -11.35 -8.35 18.32
N SER A 42 -12.28 -8.97 17.60
CA SER A 42 -12.89 -8.36 16.41
C SER A 42 -13.79 -7.18 16.81
N VAL A 43 -14.21 -6.38 15.82
CA VAL A 43 -15.21 -5.31 16.01
C VAL A 43 -16.53 -5.86 16.60
N LYS A 44 -16.81 -7.16 16.43
CA LYS A 44 -17.99 -7.84 16.97
C LYS A 44 -17.76 -8.45 18.37
N GLY A 45 -16.59 -8.26 18.97
CA GLY A 45 -16.22 -8.82 20.27
C GLY A 45 -15.82 -10.30 20.25
N GLU A 46 -15.57 -10.87 19.07
CA GLU A 46 -15.16 -12.27 18.92
C GLU A 46 -13.64 -12.39 18.96
N THR A 47 -13.12 -13.39 19.67
CA THR A 47 -11.69 -13.72 19.64
C THR A 47 -11.32 -14.29 18.27
N ILE A 48 -10.39 -13.62 17.58
CA ILE A 48 -9.88 -14.00 16.26
C ILE A 48 -8.35 -14.09 16.28
N ASP A 49 -7.76 -14.85 15.36
CA ASP A 49 -6.32 -14.81 15.11
C ASP A 49 -5.94 -13.44 14.50
N ALA A 50 -5.03 -12.69 15.13
CA ALA A 50 -4.71 -11.32 14.72
C ALA A 50 -4.09 -11.24 13.32
N TRP A 51 -3.30 -12.25 12.94
CA TRP A 51 -2.58 -12.29 11.68
C TRP A 51 -3.31 -13.06 10.58
N TYR A 52 -4.50 -13.59 10.87
CA TYR A 52 -5.31 -14.27 9.87
C TYR A 52 -6.17 -13.28 9.09
N SER A 53 -6.03 -13.27 7.77
CA SER A 53 -6.87 -12.46 6.89
C SER A 53 -8.07 -13.26 6.41
N GLY A 54 -9.27 -12.85 6.83
CA GLY A 54 -10.52 -13.45 6.32
C GLY A 54 -10.69 -13.27 4.80
N LYS A 55 -10.21 -12.16 4.24
CA LYS A 55 -10.26 -11.84 2.80
C LYS A 55 -9.42 -12.82 1.98
N HIS A 56 -8.20 -13.10 2.43
CA HIS A 56 -7.24 -13.95 1.72
C HIS A 56 -7.30 -15.41 2.15
N ARG A 57 -7.99 -15.70 3.26
CA ARG A 57 -8.08 -17.03 3.90
C ARG A 57 -6.71 -17.61 4.26
N ASP A 58 -5.79 -16.74 4.66
CA ASP A 58 -4.41 -17.11 4.99
C ASP A 58 -3.83 -16.20 6.09
N PHE A 59 -2.73 -16.64 6.70
CA PHE A 59 -1.94 -15.88 7.66
C PHE A 59 -0.93 -14.98 6.95
N GLY A 60 -0.82 -13.75 7.40
CA GLY A 60 0.15 -12.84 6.83
C GLY A 60 0.17 -11.46 7.47
N ALA A 61 1.19 -10.69 7.10
CA ALA A 61 1.28 -9.28 7.46
C ALA A 61 0.67 -8.41 6.35
N ASN A 62 -0.23 -7.51 6.74
CA ASN A 62 -0.73 -6.48 5.84
C ASN A 62 0.31 -5.35 5.74
N ILE A 63 0.83 -5.11 4.54
CA ILE A 63 1.78 -4.06 4.22
C ILE A 63 1.17 -3.14 3.18
N GLN A 64 1.23 -1.84 3.45
CA GLN A 64 0.81 -0.78 2.56
C GLN A 64 2.03 -0.30 1.76
N ALA A 65 1.85 0.04 0.50
CA ALA A 65 2.92 0.54 -0.35
C ALA A 65 2.48 1.73 -1.19
N ILE A 66 3.44 2.60 -1.46
CA ILE A 66 3.28 3.71 -2.41
C ILE A 66 4.14 3.42 -3.63
N MET A 67 3.52 3.50 -4.80
CA MET A 67 4.15 3.26 -6.11
C MET A 67 4.09 4.52 -6.96
N ARG A 68 5.08 4.67 -7.85
CA ARG A 68 5.04 5.65 -8.94
C ARG A 68 4.10 5.16 -10.05
N PRO A 69 3.70 6.06 -10.97
CA PRO A 69 2.90 5.70 -12.14
C PRO A 69 3.55 4.68 -13.08
N ASP A 70 4.87 4.49 -13.03
CA ASP A 70 5.58 3.45 -13.81
C ASP A 70 5.67 2.09 -13.09
N GLY A 71 5.09 2.00 -11.89
CA GLY A 71 5.03 0.79 -11.08
C GLY A 71 6.23 0.56 -10.17
N LEU A 72 7.25 1.44 -10.13
CA LEU A 72 8.31 1.30 -9.12
C LEU A 72 7.74 1.62 -7.72
N PRO A 73 7.84 0.70 -6.73
CA PRO A 73 7.50 1.03 -5.35
C PRO A 73 8.53 2.02 -4.80
N ILE A 74 8.07 3.04 -4.07
CA ILE A 74 8.92 4.10 -3.49
C ILE A 74 8.90 4.11 -1.97
N TRP A 75 7.90 3.49 -1.36
CA TRP A 75 7.78 3.38 0.09
C TRP A 75 6.90 2.18 0.46
N THR A 76 7.19 1.56 1.61
CA THR A 76 6.40 0.46 2.21
C THR A 76 6.23 0.70 3.70
N SER A 77 5.10 0.28 4.25
CA SER A 77 4.78 0.46 5.68
C SER A 77 5.40 -0.62 6.58
N GLU A 78 5.30 -0.38 7.89
CA GLU A 78 5.43 -1.44 8.89
C GLU A 78 4.34 -2.52 8.72
N ALA A 79 4.60 -3.69 9.31
CA ALA A 79 3.70 -4.84 9.29
C ALA A 79 2.48 -4.65 10.19
N MET A 80 1.29 -4.67 9.59
CA MET A 80 0.02 -4.63 10.31
C MET A 80 -0.62 -6.02 10.41
N PRO A 81 -1.40 -6.31 11.47
CA PRO A 81 -2.16 -7.55 11.59
C PRO A 81 -3.03 -7.86 10.36
N GLY A 82 -2.97 -9.09 9.85
CA GLY A 82 -3.61 -9.52 8.60
C GLY A 82 -5.15 -9.46 8.58
N HIS A 83 -5.81 -9.44 9.74
CA HIS A 83 -7.26 -9.28 9.84
C HIS A 83 -7.73 -7.85 9.54
N LEU A 84 -6.84 -6.85 9.63
CA LEU A 84 -7.19 -5.45 9.46
C LEU A 84 -7.48 -5.12 7.99
N HIS A 85 -8.48 -4.29 7.78
CA HIS A 85 -8.77 -3.70 6.48
C HIS A 85 -7.67 -2.74 6.07
N ASP A 86 -7.39 -2.69 4.76
CA ASP A 86 -6.35 -1.82 4.18
C ASP A 86 -6.55 -0.35 4.57
N THR A 87 -7.79 0.14 4.55
CA THR A 87 -8.10 1.50 5.04
C THR A 87 -7.70 1.71 6.50
N SER A 88 -7.95 0.73 7.38
CA SER A 88 -7.60 0.85 8.80
C SER A 88 -6.09 0.93 8.97
N CYS A 89 -5.35 0.04 8.30
CA CYS A 89 -3.89 0.07 8.26
C CYS A 89 -3.37 1.44 7.79
N ALA A 90 -3.91 1.96 6.69
CA ALA A 90 -3.48 3.24 6.14
C ALA A 90 -3.79 4.44 7.04
N ARG A 91 -4.90 4.39 7.80
CA ARG A 91 -5.23 5.44 8.78
C ARG A 91 -4.34 5.37 10.00
N ASP A 92 -4.20 4.18 10.60
CA ASP A 92 -3.45 3.97 11.84
C ASP A 92 -1.97 4.32 11.66
N LEU A 93 -1.41 4.03 10.48
CA LEU A 93 -0.04 4.33 10.11
C LEU A 93 0.15 5.78 9.59
N GLY A 94 -0.88 6.62 9.60
CA GLY A 94 -0.80 8.01 9.15
C GLY A 94 -0.63 8.21 7.64
N ILE A 95 -0.72 7.14 6.84
CA ILE A 95 -0.54 7.17 5.38
C ILE A 95 -1.59 8.06 4.74
N THR A 96 -2.85 7.96 5.19
CA THR A 96 -3.92 8.80 4.66
C THR A 96 -3.65 10.28 4.88
N ALA A 97 -3.13 10.66 6.05
CA ALA A 97 -2.78 12.05 6.34
C ALA A 97 -1.65 12.53 5.44
N ALA A 98 -0.59 11.74 5.29
CA ALA A 98 0.56 12.05 4.44
C ALA A 98 0.16 12.22 2.96
N LEU A 99 -0.73 11.38 2.44
CA LEU A 99 -1.19 11.48 1.04
C LEU A 99 -2.12 12.67 0.80
N ASN A 100 -2.96 13.05 1.76
CA ASN A 100 -3.74 14.30 1.65
C ASN A 100 -2.83 15.53 1.71
N TRP A 101 -1.83 15.52 2.58
CA TRP A 101 -0.78 16.55 2.60
C TRP A 101 -0.05 16.64 1.26
N SER A 102 0.36 15.49 0.69
CA SER A 102 1.02 15.43 -0.63
C SER A 102 0.17 16.04 -1.74
N ALA A 103 -1.13 15.74 -1.76
CA ALA A 103 -2.03 16.31 -2.74
C ALA A 103 -2.16 17.83 -2.60
N ALA A 104 -2.19 18.35 -1.36
CA ALA A 104 -2.37 19.77 -1.11
C ALA A 104 -1.09 20.59 -1.29
N GLU A 105 0.05 20.08 -0.82
CA GLU A 105 1.31 20.83 -0.74
C GLU A 105 2.26 20.56 -1.90
N LEU A 106 2.14 19.41 -2.55
CA LEU A 106 3.04 18.98 -3.63
C LEU A 106 2.33 18.83 -4.98
N ASP A 107 1.03 19.11 -5.05
CA ASP A 107 0.17 18.79 -6.22
C ASP A 107 0.32 17.33 -6.68
N LEU A 108 0.54 16.42 -5.71
CA LEU A 108 0.81 15.01 -5.95
C LEU A 108 -0.30 14.16 -5.32
N PRO A 109 -1.44 13.96 -6.01
CA PRO A 109 -2.53 13.14 -5.52
C PRO A 109 -2.19 11.65 -5.55
N ALA A 110 -2.93 10.86 -4.77
CA ALA A 110 -2.83 9.40 -4.78
C ALA A 110 -4.02 8.75 -5.48
N LEU A 111 -3.80 7.64 -6.18
CA LEU A 111 -4.84 6.76 -6.70
C LEU A 111 -4.88 5.49 -5.87
N ALA A 112 -6.07 5.04 -5.48
CA ALA A 112 -6.27 3.82 -4.70
C ALA A 112 -7.51 3.06 -5.16
N ASP A 113 -7.67 1.81 -4.74
CA ASP A 113 -8.90 1.05 -5.04
C ASP A 113 -10.07 1.48 -4.13
N SER A 114 -11.24 0.89 -4.35
CA SER A 114 -12.43 1.20 -3.53
C SER A 114 -12.32 0.72 -2.07
N GLY A 115 -11.31 -0.05 -1.75
CA GLY A 115 -10.97 -0.48 -0.39
C GLY A 115 -10.34 0.61 0.46
N TYR A 116 -10.04 1.79 -0.13
CA TYR A 116 -9.54 3.01 0.53
C TYR A 116 -10.55 4.16 0.52
N GLU A 117 -11.85 3.86 0.41
CA GLU A 117 -12.88 4.90 0.39
C GLU A 117 -12.88 5.72 1.70
N SER A 118 -13.32 6.99 1.61
CA SER A 118 -13.41 7.91 2.75
C SER A 118 -12.06 8.16 3.43
N THR A 119 -10.99 8.29 2.64
CA THR A 119 -9.63 8.58 3.10
C THR A 119 -9.17 10.01 2.79
N GLY A 120 -10.09 10.89 2.37
CA GLY A 120 -9.85 12.31 2.09
C GLY A 120 -9.74 12.63 0.59
N HIS A 121 -9.83 13.92 0.25
CA HIS A 121 -9.92 14.36 -1.15
C HIS A 121 -8.63 14.16 -1.95
N GLY A 122 -7.47 14.06 -1.30
CA GLY A 122 -6.18 13.82 -1.94
C GLY A 122 -5.98 12.39 -2.44
N ILE A 123 -6.81 11.45 -1.97
CA ILE A 123 -6.78 10.04 -2.39
C ILE A 123 -8.01 9.77 -3.25
N LYS A 124 -7.78 9.54 -4.54
CA LYS A 124 -8.82 9.29 -5.52
C LYS A 124 -9.12 7.79 -5.55
N THR A 125 -10.36 7.43 -5.26
CA THR A 125 -10.88 6.07 -5.37
C THR A 125 -12.01 6.00 -6.41
N PRO A 126 -12.31 4.82 -6.98
CA PRO A 126 -13.50 4.65 -7.81
C PRO A 126 -14.78 5.01 -7.04
N ILE A 127 -15.74 5.61 -7.74
CA ILE A 127 -17.10 5.83 -7.24
C ILE A 127 -17.82 4.48 -7.18
N LYS A 128 -18.34 4.11 -6.01
CA LYS A 128 -19.07 2.85 -5.80
C LYS A 128 -20.40 2.84 -6.53
N GLN A 129 -20.85 1.64 -6.91
CA GLN A 129 -22.20 1.46 -7.43
C GLN A 129 -23.22 1.82 -6.35
N PRO A 130 -24.31 2.51 -6.71
CA PRO A 130 -25.46 2.72 -5.84
C PRO A 130 -26.00 1.40 -5.26
N THR A 131 -26.41 1.42 -3.99
CA THR A 131 -26.96 0.24 -3.29
C THR A 131 -28.28 -0.24 -3.90
N ASP A 132 -29.01 0.65 -4.57
CA ASP A 132 -30.26 0.34 -5.28
C ASP A 132 -30.04 -0.38 -6.63
N GLY A 133 -28.78 -0.63 -7.01
CA GLY A 133 -28.42 -1.31 -8.26
C GLY A 133 -28.57 -0.44 -9.51
N SER A 134 -28.87 0.85 -9.36
CA SER A 134 -28.93 1.78 -10.48
C SER A 134 -27.55 1.92 -11.15
N ARG A 135 -27.54 2.14 -12.46
CA ARG A 135 -26.30 2.30 -13.20
C ARG A 135 -25.66 3.64 -12.85
N LEU A 136 -24.36 3.63 -12.53
CA LEU A 136 -23.57 4.85 -12.44
C LEU A 136 -23.74 5.75 -13.67
N ALA A 137 -23.83 7.06 -13.44
CA ALA A 137 -23.84 8.07 -14.49
C ALA A 137 -22.66 7.89 -15.46
N PRO A 138 -22.81 8.24 -16.76
CA PRO A 138 -21.74 8.10 -17.74
C PRO A 138 -20.39 8.66 -17.29
N ASP A 139 -20.38 9.85 -16.68
CA ASP A 139 -19.16 10.51 -16.22
C ASP A 139 -18.48 9.76 -15.08
N ASN A 140 -19.25 9.23 -14.13
CA ASN A 140 -18.71 8.40 -13.04
C ASN A 140 -18.10 7.10 -13.57
N ARG A 141 -18.67 6.51 -14.62
CA ARG A 141 -18.09 5.34 -15.28
C ARG A 141 -16.81 5.69 -16.04
N ALA A 142 -16.77 6.83 -16.71
CA ALA A 142 -15.59 7.31 -17.40
C ALA A 142 -14.45 7.59 -16.41
N TYR A 143 -14.73 8.30 -15.32
CA TYR A 143 -13.81 8.52 -14.20
C TYR A 143 -13.28 7.19 -13.64
N ASN A 144 -14.17 6.25 -13.33
CA ASN A 144 -13.77 4.93 -12.81
C ASN A 144 -12.87 4.16 -13.79
N ARG A 145 -13.14 4.25 -15.09
CA ARG A 145 -12.31 3.61 -16.13
C ARG A 145 -10.92 4.23 -16.20
N LEU A 146 -10.83 5.57 -16.20
CA LEU A 146 -9.54 6.28 -16.20
C LEU A 146 -8.72 5.96 -14.95
N LEU A 147 -9.34 6.05 -13.77
CA LEU A 147 -8.66 5.77 -12.51
C LEU A 147 -8.13 4.33 -12.47
N ARG A 148 -8.95 3.34 -12.81
CA ARG A 148 -8.50 1.93 -12.88
C ARG A 148 -7.40 1.73 -13.91
N GLY A 149 -7.50 2.40 -15.07
CA GLY A 149 -6.50 2.35 -16.13
C GLY A 149 -5.16 2.98 -15.78
N LEU A 150 -5.10 3.92 -14.83
CA LEU A 150 -3.85 4.47 -14.30
C LEU A 150 -3.31 3.67 -13.12
N ARG A 151 -4.21 3.19 -12.24
CA ARG A 151 -3.86 2.47 -11.01
C ARG A 151 -3.27 1.07 -11.24
N TRP A 152 -3.48 0.44 -12.40
CA TRP A 152 -3.07 -0.95 -12.62
C TRP A 152 -1.56 -1.21 -12.37
N GLN A 153 -0.73 -0.18 -12.48
CA GLN A 153 0.70 -0.24 -12.17
C GLN A 153 1.01 -0.45 -10.69
N GLY A 154 0.04 -0.22 -9.79
CA GLY A 154 0.20 -0.52 -8.37
C GLY A 154 0.47 -2.01 -8.11
N GLU A 155 -0.28 -2.89 -8.80
CA GLU A 155 -0.09 -4.34 -8.71
C GLU A 155 1.29 -4.77 -9.24
N ARG A 156 1.81 -4.04 -10.26
CA ARG A 156 3.17 -4.25 -10.78
C ARG A 156 4.23 -3.97 -9.72
N GLY A 157 4.04 -2.99 -8.84
CA GLY A 157 5.02 -2.67 -7.79
C GLY A 157 5.28 -3.84 -6.84
N PHE A 158 4.22 -4.50 -6.39
CA PHE A 158 4.36 -5.73 -5.60
C PHE A 158 4.93 -6.88 -6.43
N ALA A 159 4.55 -7.01 -7.71
CA ALA A 159 5.11 -8.03 -8.59
C ALA A 159 6.62 -7.88 -8.79
N ILE A 160 7.15 -6.65 -8.88
CA ILE A 160 8.60 -6.38 -8.93
C ILE A 160 9.27 -6.92 -7.66
N LEU A 161 8.73 -6.58 -6.48
CA LEU A 161 9.31 -7.01 -5.21
C LEU A 161 9.28 -8.53 -5.06
N ILE A 162 8.14 -9.18 -5.26
CA ILE A 162 7.95 -10.62 -5.01
C ILE A 162 8.59 -11.48 -6.12
N GLY A 163 8.62 -10.95 -7.34
CA GLY A 163 9.30 -11.55 -8.47
C GLY A 163 10.81 -11.61 -8.22
N ARG A 164 11.38 -10.49 -7.75
CA ARG A 164 12.82 -10.35 -7.49
C ARG A 164 13.27 -11.04 -6.19
N TRP A 165 12.54 -10.84 -5.11
CA TRP A 165 12.92 -11.26 -3.76
C TRP A 165 12.05 -12.43 -3.32
N LYS A 166 12.50 -13.66 -3.60
CA LYS A 166 11.74 -14.89 -3.29
C LYS A 166 11.32 -15.02 -1.82
N THR A 167 12.10 -14.44 -0.90
CA THR A 167 11.79 -14.41 0.55
C THR A 167 10.47 -13.70 0.88
N LEU A 168 9.92 -12.90 -0.04
CA LEU A 168 8.64 -12.21 0.13
C LEU A 168 7.44 -13.07 -0.31
N ARG A 169 7.66 -14.25 -0.88
CA ARG A 169 6.56 -15.12 -1.32
C ARG A 169 5.89 -15.85 -0.16
N HIS A 170 6.70 -16.27 0.81
CA HIS A 170 6.27 -16.89 2.06
C HIS A 170 7.40 -16.78 3.07
N THR A 171 7.09 -16.48 4.32
CA THR A 171 8.10 -16.37 5.38
C THR A 171 7.71 -17.21 6.60
N ASN A 172 8.67 -17.96 7.14
CA ASN A 172 8.46 -18.76 8.36
C ASN A 172 8.80 -17.98 9.63
N ILE A 173 9.11 -16.69 9.52
CA ILE A 173 9.44 -15.84 10.66
C ILE A 173 8.20 -15.11 11.17
N SER A 174 8.31 -14.50 12.36
CA SER A 174 7.21 -13.71 12.93
C SER A 174 6.72 -12.65 11.93
N PRO A 175 5.40 -12.54 11.69
CA PRO A 175 4.85 -11.58 10.75
C PRO A 175 5.16 -10.12 11.08
N ARG A 176 5.44 -9.81 12.36
CA ARG A 176 5.94 -8.50 12.81
C ARG A 176 7.23 -8.06 12.10
N ARG A 177 8.05 -9.01 11.66
CA ARG A 177 9.35 -8.77 11.02
C ARG A 177 9.25 -8.66 9.51
N ILE A 178 8.09 -8.95 8.93
CA ILE A 178 7.90 -8.89 7.47
C ILE A 178 8.07 -7.45 6.96
N GLY A 179 7.65 -6.45 7.73
CA GLY A 179 7.86 -5.04 7.37
C GLY A 179 9.35 -4.71 7.17
N ASP A 180 10.23 -5.19 8.06
CA ASP A 180 11.68 -5.03 7.94
C ASP A 180 12.22 -5.70 6.66
N ILE A 181 11.74 -6.90 6.33
CA ILE A 181 12.17 -7.64 5.13
C ILE A 181 11.71 -6.91 3.88
N VAL A 182 10.44 -6.50 3.81
CA VAL A 182 9.87 -5.78 2.66
C VAL A 182 10.61 -4.46 2.46
N THR A 183 10.89 -3.72 3.54
CA THR A 183 11.63 -2.45 3.49
C THR A 183 13.08 -2.65 3.03
N ALA A 184 13.75 -3.71 3.49
CA ALA A 184 15.08 -4.05 3.00
C ALA A 184 15.07 -4.45 1.52
N ALA A 185 14.08 -5.24 1.09
CA ALA A 185 13.89 -5.61 -0.31
C ALA A 185 13.59 -4.39 -1.20
N LEU A 186 12.81 -3.43 -0.69
CA LEU A 186 12.56 -2.15 -1.36
C LEU A 186 13.86 -1.38 -1.56
N HIS A 187 14.69 -1.25 -0.52
CA HIS A 187 15.98 -0.55 -0.62
C HIS A 187 16.91 -1.19 -1.67
N LEU A 188 16.99 -2.52 -1.69
CA LEU A 188 17.76 -3.24 -2.71
C LEU A 188 17.17 -3.04 -4.12
N THR A 189 15.84 -2.97 -4.24
CA THR A 189 15.17 -2.66 -5.51
C THR A 189 15.52 -1.24 -5.96
N HIS A 190 15.53 -0.25 -5.05
CA HIS A 190 15.96 1.10 -5.39
C HIS A 190 17.41 1.15 -5.86
N PHE A 191 18.30 0.35 -5.27
CA PHE A 191 19.67 0.20 -5.77
C PHE A 191 19.70 -0.31 -7.22
N GLU A 192 18.98 -1.39 -7.52
CA GLU A 192 18.92 -1.98 -8.87
C GLU A 192 18.35 -1.01 -9.92
N TYR A 193 17.34 -0.23 -9.54
CA TYR A 193 16.68 0.75 -10.40
C TYR A 193 17.37 2.12 -10.38
N LYS A 194 18.55 2.25 -9.74
CA LYS A 194 19.30 3.52 -9.60
C LYS A 194 18.44 4.65 -9.03
N TYR A 195 17.55 4.29 -8.11
CA TYR A 195 16.59 5.16 -7.44
C TYR A 195 16.98 5.42 -5.97
N LEU A 196 18.21 5.13 -5.56
CA LEU A 196 18.70 5.63 -4.28
C LEU A 196 18.94 7.15 -4.35
N PRO A 197 18.85 7.89 -3.24
CA PRO A 197 19.32 9.27 -3.19
C PRO A 197 20.80 9.30 -3.59
N VAL A 198 21.23 10.34 -4.31
CA VAL A 198 22.66 10.56 -4.51
C VAL A 198 23.27 10.80 -3.13
N SER A 199 24.26 10.00 -2.75
CA SER A 199 25.01 10.18 -1.50
C SER A 199 25.51 11.62 -1.46
N ARG A 200 25.18 12.35 -0.38
CA ARG A 200 25.85 13.63 -0.09
C ARG A 200 27.30 13.41 0.28
#